data_AF-A0A950DAY9-F1
#
_entry.id   AF-A0A950DAY9-F1
#
_cell.length_a   1.000
_cell.length_b   1.000
_cell.length_c   1.000
_cell.angle_alpha   90.00
_cell.angle_beta   90.00
_cell.angle_gamma   90.00
#
_symmetry.space_group_name_H-M   'P 1'
#
loop_
_entity.id
_entity.type
_entity.pdbx_description
1 polymer ?
#
loop_
_entity_poly.entity_id
_entity_poly.type
_entity_poly.pdbx_seq_one_letter_code
_entity_poly.pdbx_strand_id
1 'polypeptide(L)'
;MSKDHGHGHSHSHGHGRTHWLDESTDAPLIHDYAHRLSGFIEAMADGKIETQELKDQEARLVALMKKVEPELNDHLHEDVTHLLCELTAYNIMHTLHELLAARPKTKFRG
;
A
#
# COMPACT_ATOMS: atom_id res chain seq x y z
N MET A 1 -43.08 8.53 -8.57
CA MET A 1 -42.71 7.16 -8.14
C MET A 1 -41.20 7.07 -8.26
N SER A 2 -40.50 7.12 -7.11
CA SER A 2 -39.05 7.13 -6.99
C SER A 2 -38.43 5.85 -7.55
N LYS A 3 -37.34 5.96 -8.32
CA LYS A 3 -36.46 4.84 -8.60
C LYS A 3 -35.41 4.79 -7.49
N ASP A 4 -35.52 3.73 -6.72
CA ASP A 4 -34.70 3.38 -5.57
C ASP A 4 -33.24 3.14 -5.99
N HIS A 5 -32.32 3.71 -5.23
CA HIS A 5 -30.88 3.50 -5.38
C HIS A 5 -30.47 2.25 -4.60
N GLY A 6 -30.37 1.12 -5.28
CA GLY A 6 -29.81 -0.11 -4.69
C GLY A 6 -28.29 -0.17 -4.87
N HIS A 7 -27.54 0.52 -4.01
CA HIS A 7 -26.11 0.25 -3.84
C HIS A 7 -25.95 -0.98 -2.95
N GLY A 8 -25.54 -2.10 -3.54
CA GLY A 8 -25.34 -3.35 -2.84
C GLY A 8 -24.12 -4.07 -3.37
N HIS A 9 -22.93 -3.52 -3.13
CA HIS A 9 -21.70 -4.30 -3.27
C HIS A 9 -21.64 -5.29 -2.10
N SER A 10 -22.02 -6.52 -2.43
CA SER A 10 -21.95 -7.69 -1.57
C SER A 10 -20.48 -8.02 -1.27
N HIS A 11 -20.01 -7.72 -0.07
CA HIS A 11 -18.75 -8.26 0.44
C HIS A 11 -18.92 -9.76 0.72
N SER A 12 -18.60 -10.61 -0.26
CA SER A 12 -18.47 -12.04 -0.04
C SER A 12 -17.22 -12.31 0.82
N HIS A 13 -17.45 -12.68 2.08
CA HIS A 13 -16.42 -13.25 2.95
C HIS A 13 -16.16 -14.70 2.54
N GLY A 14 -15.19 -14.91 1.65
CA GLY A 14 -14.58 -16.21 1.37
C GLY A 14 -13.07 -16.12 1.62
N HIS A 15 -12.44 -17.18 2.14
CA HIS A 15 -10.98 -17.32 2.24
C HIS A 15 -10.33 -17.45 0.84
N GLY A 16 -10.52 -16.44 -0.01
CA GLY A 16 -9.86 -16.28 -1.30
C GLY A 16 -8.49 -15.62 -1.14
N ARG A 17 -7.60 -15.83 -2.10
CA ARG A 17 -6.32 -15.11 -2.17
C ARG A 17 -6.59 -13.60 -2.19
N THR A 18 -5.80 -12.83 -1.46
CA THR A 18 -5.87 -11.36 -1.53
C THR A 18 -5.50 -10.90 -2.95
N HIS A 19 -6.46 -10.32 -3.65
CA HIS A 19 -6.23 -9.74 -4.98
C HIS A 19 -5.40 -8.46 -4.86
N TRP A 20 -4.46 -8.28 -5.78
CA TRP A 20 -3.52 -7.14 -5.77
C TRP A 20 -4.06 -5.90 -6.49
N LEU A 21 -5.13 -6.04 -7.26
CA LEU A 21 -5.76 -4.99 -8.05
C LEU A 21 -7.25 -4.87 -7.67
N ASP A 22 -7.78 -3.67 -7.80
CA ASP A 22 -9.21 -3.41 -7.73
C ASP A 22 -9.89 -3.92 -9.01
N GLU A 23 -10.95 -4.71 -8.84
CA GLU A 23 -11.61 -5.37 -9.98
C GLU A 23 -12.27 -4.41 -10.97
N SER A 24 -12.55 -3.17 -10.55
CA SER A 24 -13.28 -2.20 -11.37
C SER A 24 -12.39 -1.13 -12.01
N THR A 25 -11.24 -0.84 -11.39
CA THR A 25 -10.36 0.27 -11.78
C THR A 25 -8.96 -0.18 -12.18
N ASP A 26 -8.62 -1.45 -11.97
CA ASP A 26 -7.26 -1.99 -12.09
C ASP A 26 -6.22 -1.25 -11.22
N ALA A 27 -6.69 -0.46 -10.24
CA ALA A 27 -5.83 0.27 -9.34
C ALA A 27 -5.10 -0.68 -8.37
N PRO A 28 -3.81 -0.46 -8.07
CA PRO A 28 -3.09 -1.30 -7.10
C PRO A 28 -3.68 -1.18 -5.69
N LEU A 29 -4.21 -2.28 -5.16
CA LEU A 29 -4.75 -2.36 -3.79
C LEU A 29 -3.69 -2.69 -2.73
N ILE A 30 -2.48 -3.11 -3.15
CA ILE A 30 -1.40 -3.48 -2.24
C ILE A 30 -1.06 -2.33 -1.28
N HIS A 31 -1.15 -1.09 -1.75
CA HIS A 31 -0.94 0.12 -0.95
C HIS A 31 -1.99 0.24 0.17
N ASP A 32 -3.26 -0.06 -0.11
CA ASP A 32 -4.35 0.00 0.86
C ASP A 32 -4.25 -1.11 1.92
N TYR A 33 -3.62 -2.24 1.58
CA TYR A 33 -3.34 -3.29 2.55
C TYR A 33 -2.12 -2.98 3.43
N ALA A 34 -1.14 -2.21 2.92
CA ALA A 34 -0.02 -1.75 3.73
C ALA A 34 -0.50 -0.88 4.91
N HIS A 35 -1.53 -0.05 4.68
CA HIS A 35 -2.23 0.70 5.73
C HIS A 35 -2.92 -0.18 6.78
N ARG A 36 -3.06 -1.49 6.55
CA ARG A 36 -3.65 -2.46 7.49
C ARG A 36 -2.59 -3.27 8.24
N LEU A 37 -1.30 -3.08 7.94
CA LEU A 37 -0.24 -3.66 8.74
C LEU A 37 -0.26 -2.97 10.11
N SER A 38 -0.42 -3.74 11.17
CA SER A 38 -0.55 -3.23 12.55
C SER A 38 0.60 -2.29 12.90
N GLY A 39 1.83 -2.63 12.52
CA GLY A 39 3.01 -1.78 12.75
C GLY A 39 3.02 -0.46 11.95
N PHE A 40 2.29 -0.36 10.84
CA PHE A 40 2.14 0.91 10.10
C PHE A 40 1.08 1.81 10.76
N ILE A 41 -0.06 1.23 11.17
CA ILE A 41 -1.12 1.97 11.88
C ILE A 41 -0.59 2.53 13.21
N GLU A 42 0.16 1.72 13.95
CA GLU A 42 0.74 2.11 15.25
C GLU A 42 1.78 3.22 15.08
N ALA A 43 2.74 3.07 14.15
CA ALA A 43 3.79 4.07 13.88
C ALA A 43 3.28 5.39 13.27
N MET A 44 2.05 5.40 12.75
CA MET A 44 1.42 6.60 12.20
C MET A 44 0.42 7.24 13.18
N ALA A 45 0.08 6.58 14.29
CA ALA A 45 -0.99 7.00 15.21
C ALA A 45 -0.69 8.31 15.94
N ASP A 46 0.57 8.58 16.26
CA ASP A 46 1.03 9.79 16.94
C ASP A 46 1.66 10.83 15.98
N GLY A 47 1.69 10.51 14.68
CA GLY A 47 2.28 11.31 13.62
C GLY A 47 3.81 11.31 13.58
N LYS A 48 4.48 10.38 14.28
CA LYS A 48 5.94 10.26 14.31
C LYS A 48 6.37 8.81 14.09
N ILE A 49 7.14 8.59 13.04
CA ILE A 49 7.82 7.31 12.84
C ILE A 49 9.14 7.35 13.61
N GLU A 50 9.25 6.56 14.66
CA GLU A 50 10.47 6.41 15.43
C GLU A 50 11.51 5.54 14.70
N THR A 51 12.79 5.79 14.97
CA THR A 51 13.90 5.01 14.41
C THR A 51 13.75 3.51 14.70
N GLN A 52 13.22 3.15 15.88
CA GLN A 52 13.06 1.74 16.24
C GLN A 52 11.93 1.09 15.44
N GLU A 53 10.81 1.78 15.22
CA GLU A 53 9.68 1.29 14.43
C GLU A 53 10.09 1.02 12.98
N LEU A 54 10.92 1.91 12.41
CA LEU A 54 11.48 1.71 11.08
C LEU A 54 12.38 0.47 11.01
N LYS A 55 13.25 0.27 12.01
CA LYS A 55 14.12 -0.92 12.09
C LYS A 55 13.31 -2.21 12.23
N ASP A 56 12.24 -2.19 13.01
CA ASP A 56 11.40 -3.36 13.21
C ASP A 56 10.63 -3.71 11.94
N GLN A 57 10.18 -2.71 11.18
CA GLN A 57 9.57 -2.90 9.87
C GLN A 57 10.59 -3.45 8.86
N GLU A 58 11.82 -2.91 8.83
CA GLU A 58 12.91 -3.42 7.99
C GLU A 58 13.21 -4.89 8.30
N ALA A 59 13.31 -5.25 9.59
CA ALA A 59 13.56 -6.61 10.01
C ALA A 59 12.47 -7.59 9.53
N ARG A 60 11.19 -7.19 9.60
CA ARG A 60 10.07 -7.98 9.06
C ARG A 60 10.16 -8.13 7.53
N LEU A 61 10.47 -7.04 6.82
CA LEU A 61 10.63 -7.06 5.36
C LEU A 61 11.77 -8.00 4.94
N VAL A 62 12.94 -7.88 5.56
CA VAL A 62 14.11 -8.72 5.28
C VAL A 62 13.81 -10.19 5.54
N ALA A 63 13.12 -10.51 6.63
CA ALA A 63 12.72 -11.89 6.94
C ALA A 63 11.79 -12.48 5.86
N LEU A 64 10.84 -11.69 5.35
CA LEU A 64 9.96 -12.10 4.27
C LEU A 64 10.72 -12.29 2.95
N MET A 65 11.57 -11.34 2.57
CA MET A 65 12.37 -11.45 1.34
C MET A 65 13.24 -12.71 1.35
N LYS A 66 13.96 -12.97 2.44
CA LYS A 66 14.79 -14.17 2.60
C LYS A 66 14.00 -15.47 2.53
N LYS A 67 12.73 -15.45 2.96
CA LYS A 67 11.85 -16.62 2.91
C LYS A 67 11.31 -16.87 1.51
N VAL A 68 10.85 -15.81 0.83
CA VAL A 68 10.10 -15.91 -0.43
C VAL A 68 11.03 -16.00 -1.64
N GLU A 69 12.12 -15.25 -1.67
CA GLU A 69 13.02 -15.18 -2.83
C GLU A 69 13.51 -16.56 -3.31
N PRO A 70 13.93 -17.49 -2.44
CA PRO A 70 14.37 -18.83 -2.87
C PRO A 70 13.25 -19.74 -3.39
N GLU A 71 11.97 -19.41 -3.15
CA GLU A 71 10.82 -20.19 -3.64
C GLU A 71 10.48 -19.83 -5.11
N LEU A 72 11.08 -18.77 -5.65
CA LEU A 72 10.87 -18.30 -7.01
C LEU A 72 11.88 -18.98 -7.95
N ASN A 73 11.40 -19.45 -9.10
CA ASN A 73 12.30 -19.79 -10.20
C ASN A 73 12.83 -18.52 -10.86
N ASP A 74 13.90 -18.62 -11.65
CA ASP A 74 14.60 -17.47 -12.25
C ASP A 74 13.68 -16.48 -12.99
N HIS A 75 12.74 -16.99 -13.82
CA HIS A 75 11.82 -16.13 -14.56
C HIS A 75 10.84 -15.42 -13.63
N LEU A 76 10.26 -16.14 -12.67
CA LEU A 76 9.33 -15.56 -11.72
C LEU A 76 10.03 -14.59 -10.75
N HIS A 77 11.29 -14.87 -10.40
CA HIS A 77 12.12 -13.97 -9.61
C HIS A 77 12.32 -12.65 -10.33
N GLU A 78 12.65 -12.67 -11.63
CA GLU A 78 12.78 -11.46 -12.45
C GLU A 78 11.48 -10.65 -12.49
N ASP A 79 10.35 -11.29 -12.79
CA ASP A 79 9.04 -10.65 -12.85
C ASP A 79 8.64 -10.01 -11.51
N VAL A 80 8.80 -10.76 -10.41
CA VAL A 80 8.47 -10.27 -9.06
C VAL A 80 9.42 -9.15 -8.65
N THR A 81 10.71 -9.23 -8.99
CA THR A 81 11.68 -8.17 -8.73
C THR A 81 11.27 -6.88 -9.43
N HIS A 82 10.96 -6.94 -10.73
CA HIS A 82 10.47 -5.77 -11.46
C HIS A 82 9.18 -5.21 -10.87
N LEU A 83 8.23 -6.07 -10.49
CA LEU A 83 7.00 -5.64 -9.84
C LEU A 83 7.27 -4.92 -8.51
N LEU A 84 8.15 -5.45 -7.66
CA LEU A 84 8.51 -4.82 -6.38
C LEU A 84 9.19 -3.44 -6.60
N CYS A 85 10.02 -3.32 -7.64
CA CYS A 85 10.62 -2.04 -8.03
C CYS A 85 9.58 -1.01 -8.45
N GLU A 86 8.67 -1.37 -9.36
CA GLU A 86 7.59 -0.49 -9.82
C GLU A 86 6.66 -0.08 -8.68
N LEU A 87 6.27 -1.03 -7.82
CA LEU A 87 5.42 -0.75 -6.66
C LEU A 87 6.11 0.22 -5.68
N THR A 88 7.41 0.05 -5.44
CA THR A 88 8.20 0.94 -4.58
C THR A 88 8.26 2.35 -5.16
N ALA A 89 8.56 2.48 -6.46
CA ALA A 89 8.59 3.76 -7.16
C ALA A 89 7.21 4.45 -7.12
N TYR A 90 6.14 3.72 -7.44
CA TYR A 90 4.77 4.22 -7.39
C TYR A 90 4.39 4.74 -6.01
N ASN A 91 4.66 3.97 -4.95
CA ASN A 91 4.32 4.37 -3.58
C ASN A 91 5.05 5.66 -3.16
N ILE A 92 6.33 5.80 -3.50
CA ILE A 92 7.11 7.02 -3.23
C ILE A 92 6.53 8.21 -4.00
N MET A 93 6.28 8.02 -5.31
CA MET A 93 5.70 9.07 -6.16
C MET A 93 4.32 9.51 -5.66
N HIS A 94 3.46 8.56 -5.29
CA HIS A 94 2.11 8.81 -4.77
C HIS A 94 2.18 9.61 -3.46
N THR A 95 2.97 9.14 -2.49
CA THR A 95 3.16 9.80 -1.19
C THR A 95 3.67 11.23 -1.37
N LEU A 96 4.69 11.42 -2.23
CA LEU A 96 5.22 12.75 -2.52
C LEU A 96 4.20 13.64 -3.21
N HIS A 97 3.42 13.10 -4.15
CA HIS A 97 2.36 13.83 -4.83
C HIS A 97 1.31 14.36 -3.85
N GLU A 98 0.82 13.50 -2.95
CA GLU A 98 -0.15 13.87 -1.92
C GLU A 98 0.42 14.93 -0.96
N LEU A 99 1.64 14.72 -0.45
CA LEU A 99 2.31 15.68 0.43
C LEU A 99 2.49 17.05 -0.22
N LEU A 100 2.86 17.10 -1.51
CA LEU A 100 3.00 18.35 -2.26
C LEU A 100 1.65 19.01 -2.53
N ALA A 101 0.61 18.23 -2.82
CA ALA A 101 -0.75 18.72 -3.06
C ALA A 101 -1.38 19.30 -1.78
N ALA A 102 -1.09 18.71 -0.62
CA ALA A 102 -1.60 19.15 0.69
C ALA A 102 -0.94 20.43 1.23
N ARG A 103 0.18 20.90 0.64
CA ARG A 103 0.85 22.13 1.10
C ARG A 103 -0.05 23.35 0.89
N PRO A 104 -0.37 24.13 1.95
CA PRO A 104 -1.17 25.35 1.80
C PRO A 104 -0.50 26.32 0.84
N LYS A 105 -1.22 26.78 -0.18
CA LYS A 105 -0.80 27.93 -1.02
C LYS A 105 -1.04 29.24 -0.26
N THR A 106 -0.43 29.42 0.91
CA THR A 106 -0.53 30.70 1.63
C THR A 106 0.34 31.73 0.90
N LYS A 107 -0.28 32.52 0.02
CA LYS A 107 0.26 33.85 -0.29
C LYS A 107 0.08 34.70 0.97
N PHE A 108 1.19 34.98 1.66
CA PHE A 108 1.24 36.02 2.67
C PHE A 108 0.72 37.33 2.03
N ARG A 109 -0.46 37.78 2.44
CA ARG A 109 -0.94 39.14 2.19
C ARG A 109 -0.75 39.84 3.52
N GLY A 110 0.35 40.58 3.62
CA GLY A 110 0.65 41.44 4.77
C GLY A 110 -0.41 42.51 4.97
#